data_AF-A0A402CNL9-F1
#
_entry.id   AF-A0A402CNL9-F1
#
_cell.length_a   1.000
_cell.length_b   1.000
_cell.length_c   1.000
_cell.angle_alpha   90.00
_cell.angle_beta   90.00
_cell.angle_gamma   90.00
#
_symmetry.space_group_name_H-M   'P 1'
#
loop_
_entity.id
_entity.type
_entity.pdbx_description
1 polymer ?
#
loop_
_entity_poly.entity_id
_entity_poly.type
_entity_poly.pdbx_seq_one_letter_code
_entity_poly.pdbx_strand_id
1 'polypeptide(L)'
;MKYPRFNFARWGAAAALASLVLCLAPSLRAQSAAVTLSKTNVTATADFAAATFTIEADTALGSAGGNYNVQLFLQNQDTGAYVTVNPGPSVTAAIYPDGSVNTFSFTQALPPGHYGAGKGTLFPAGTNYSGKGAIDFAIPSTNLVISTNHLRVTAPVMTIGAPAAGADGKLHVPFTLQEPVAGAQDVWAMVKGSGGFAQIYVHKPLAAGAKPAAGALYLAPATVAGDSIESLAGEFVTALPARAGIYNLQGGVFNTAWTQLGAWIYPGADFEIGGGSWIVKADPSAYPSVAAALAPLPGRSFFLGGDFGNAIATKGAAANDTVGNFKLLKASGLKVLRFSFDADKYLGSALYQHRVDQDVQNMLAAGVIPEIGPQDMPSGGSSALQQLDTQLATTYKGMPVILCILNEPHGYATWAAWKAVAAPIAQAIKGIDPQTTVVVDAEGYSKDMTAASADPIDGVDFYGWHAYLPASQLTAKAGQGIPVLLEEYNDGSPQFHQALQTIPNLRGVMAWAWTIKGVEDSIGLVKSVDGASFTPTDTGAAILGYYASWIAGQDVAAPAATVPVTNGAGTNGTGTSGSVAGGVGAGAAAVTPDPGFTDAQTAQIKAIADAEFKANLKAAFGF
;
A
#
# COMPACT_ATOMS: atom_id res chain seq x y z
N MET A 1 -57.91 -57.36 -72.48
CA MET A 1 -57.21 -56.10 -72.11
C MET A 1 -55.86 -56.10 -72.82
N LYS A 2 -55.62 -55.07 -73.65
CA LYS A 2 -54.53 -54.93 -74.65
C LYS A 2 -53.20 -54.61 -73.93
N TYR A 3 -52.19 -55.49 -73.93
CA TYR A 3 -51.06 -55.68 -74.88
C TYR A 3 -49.73 -55.03 -74.39
N PRO A 4 -48.53 -55.49 -74.83
CA PRO A 4 -47.52 -56.07 -73.92
C PRO A 4 -46.06 -55.60 -74.17
N ARG A 5 -45.08 -56.16 -73.42
CA ARG A 5 -43.69 -56.55 -73.85
C ARG A 5 -42.77 -55.42 -74.41
N PHE A 6 -41.44 -55.51 -74.56
CA PHE A 6 -40.39 -56.52 -74.39
C PHE A 6 -39.05 -55.76 -74.22
N ASN A 7 -38.08 -56.42 -73.61
CA ASN A 7 -36.68 -56.00 -73.50
C ASN A 7 -35.84 -56.51 -74.70
N PHE A 8 -34.66 -55.91 -74.90
CA PHE A 8 -33.41 -56.40 -75.54
C PHE A 8 -32.82 -55.60 -76.73
N ALA A 9 -31.54 -55.17 -76.50
CA ALA A 9 -30.36 -55.32 -77.38
C ALA A 9 -30.35 -54.52 -78.72
N ARG A 10 -29.25 -54.07 -79.32
CA ARG A 10 -27.79 -54.21 -79.15
C ARG A 10 -27.15 -53.35 -80.28
N TRP A 11 -25.89 -52.95 -80.10
CA TRP A 11 -24.87 -52.63 -81.16
C TRP A 11 -25.05 -51.28 -81.88
N GLY A 12 -24.02 -50.56 -82.27
CA GLY A 12 -22.58 -50.81 -82.37
C GLY A 12 -21.99 -49.69 -83.23
N ALA A 13 -20.76 -49.29 -82.94
CA ALA A 13 -20.07 -48.10 -83.44
C ALA A 13 -19.69 -48.13 -84.94
N ALA A 14 -19.57 -46.93 -85.54
CA ALA A 14 -18.56 -46.50 -86.54
C ALA A 14 -18.92 -45.07 -87.00
N ALA A 15 -18.21 -44.01 -86.59
CA ALA A 15 -16.90 -43.53 -87.05
C ALA A 15 -16.95 -42.76 -88.39
N ALA A 16 -16.59 -41.46 -88.33
CA ALA A 16 -15.77 -40.67 -89.26
C ALA A 16 -16.25 -39.19 -89.30
N LEU A 17 -15.60 -38.26 -88.60
CA LEU A 17 -14.42 -37.45 -89.01
C LEU A 17 -14.69 -36.39 -90.09
N ALA A 18 -14.79 -35.12 -89.66
CA ALA A 18 -14.33 -33.88 -90.31
C ALA A 18 -14.68 -32.70 -89.37
N SER A 19 -13.84 -32.28 -88.42
CA SER A 19 -12.59 -31.49 -88.51
C SER A 19 -12.77 -30.05 -89.03
N LEU A 20 -12.19 -29.09 -88.27
CA LEU A 20 -12.11 -27.61 -88.37
C LEU A 20 -13.26 -26.86 -87.66
N VAL A 21 -13.08 -26.13 -86.55
CA VAL A 21 -11.98 -25.24 -86.11
C VAL A 21 -11.94 -25.17 -84.56
N LEU A 22 -10.77 -24.79 -84.01
CA LEU A 22 -10.38 -24.54 -82.60
C LEU A 22 -9.68 -25.68 -81.84
N CYS A 23 -8.45 -25.96 -82.26
CA CYS A 23 -7.37 -26.24 -81.32
C CYS A 23 -6.79 -24.91 -80.79
N LEU A 24 -6.87 -24.71 -79.47
CA LEU A 24 -5.93 -24.05 -78.55
C LEU A 24 -6.69 -23.38 -77.39
N ALA A 25 -6.97 -24.14 -76.33
CA ALA A 25 -7.08 -23.59 -74.98
C ALA A 25 -6.59 -24.65 -73.97
N PRO A 26 -5.77 -24.27 -72.97
CA PRO A 26 -5.01 -25.20 -72.15
C PRO A 26 -5.90 -25.93 -71.16
N SER A 27 -5.43 -27.08 -70.66
CA SER A 27 -5.92 -27.69 -69.43
C SER A 27 -5.89 -26.70 -68.28
N LEU A 28 -7.00 -26.02 -68.01
CA LEU A 28 -7.25 -25.34 -66.74
C LEU A 28 -7.44 -26.43 -65.68
N ARG A 29 -6.33 -26.95 -65.15
CA ARG A 29 -6.32 -27.23 -63.70
C ARG A 29 -6.66 -25.88 -63.08
N ALA A 30 -7.85 -25.75 -62.52
CA ALA A 30 -8.14 -24.64 -61.63
C ALA A 30 -7.03 -24.69 -60.56
N GLN A 31 -6.05 -23.80 -60.66
CA GLN A 31 -5.24 -23.48 -59.50
C GLN A 31 -6.27 -23.10 -58.45
N SER A 32 -6.36 -23.88 -57.36
CA SER A 32 -7.16 -23.48 -56.21
C SER A 32 -6.72 -22.06 -55.90
N ALA A 33 -7.59 -21.08 -56.14
CA ALA A 33 -7.27 -19.69 -55.88
C ALA A 33 -6.76 -19.61 -54.43
N ALA A 34 -5.64 -18.92 -54.20
CA ALA A 34 -5.16 -18.76 -52.84
C ALA A 34 -6.23 -18.02 -52.02
N VAL A 35 -6.31 -18.31 -50.72
CA VAL A 35 -7.14 -17.50 -49.83
C VAL A 35 -6.51 -16.12 -49.73
N THR A 36 -7.29 -15.08 -50.03
CA THR A 36 -6.86 -13.67 -50.05
C THR A 36 -7.79 -12.91 -49.14
N LEU A 37 -7.23 -12.30 -48.10
CA LEU A 37 -7.98 -11.45 -47.17
C LEU A 37 -8.09 -10.04 -47.75
N SER A 38 -9.29 -9.49 -47.80
CA SER A 38 -9.55 -8.10 -48.22
C SER A 38 -9.46 -7.12 -47.04
N LYS A 39 -9.74 -7.60 -45.82
CA LYS A 39 -9.59 -6.87 -44.57
C LYS A 39 -9.40 -7.85 -43.42
N THR A 40 -8.65 -7.44 -42.40
CA THR A 40 -8.58 -8.17 -41.13
C THR A 40 -8.66 -7.19 -39.98
N ASN A 41 -9.49 -7.52 -38.99
CA ASN A 41 -9.61 -6.78 -37.75
C ASN A 41 -9.48 -7.74 -36.58
N VAL A 42 -8.73 -7.33 -35.56
CA VAL A 42 -8.54 -8.12 -34.34
C VAL A 42 -8.92 -7.24 -33.17
N THR A 43 -9.90 -7.68 -32.42
CA THR A 43 -10.26 -7.09 -31.14
C THR A 43 -9.93 -8.07 -30.02
N ALA A 44 -9.57 -7.55 -28.87
CA ALA A 44 -9.28 -8.36 -27.69
C ALA A 44 -9.95 -7.72 -26.47
N THR A 45 -10.60 -8.54 -25.66
CA THR A 45 -11.06 -8.16 -24.33
C THR A 45 -10.30 -9.01 -23.31
N ALA A 46 -9.70 -8.35 -22.32
CA ALA A 46 -9.03 -9.02 -21.22
C ALA A 46 -10.00 -9.23 -20.05
N ASP A 47 -9.94 -10.40 -19.45
CA ASP A 47 -10.51 -10.68 -18.14
C ASP A 47 -9.44 -11.42 -17.30
N PHE A 48 -8.87 -10.70 -16.33
CA PHE A 48 -7.75 -11.18 -15.52
C PHE A 48 -6.56 -11.72 -16.36
N ALA A 49 -6.15 -12.97 -16.12
CA ALA A 49 -5.00 -13.63 -16.77
C ALA A 49 -5.32 -14.21 -18.16
N ALA A 50 -6.52 -13.99 -18.70
CA ALA A 50 -6.91 -14.47 -20.02
C ALA A 50 -7.41 -13.34 -20.91
N ALA A 51 -7.10 -13.44 -22.20
CA ALA A 51 -7.64 -12.56 -23.22
C ALA A 51 -8.52 -13.35 -24.17
N THR A 52 -9.71 -12.81 -24.44
CA THR A 52 -10.58 -13.28 -25.51
C THR A 52 -10.32 -12.48 -26.77
N PHE A 53 -9.77 -13.13 -27.78
CA PHE A 53 -9.52 -12.56 -29.09
C PHE A 53 -10.71 -12.82 -29.99
N THR A 54 -11.15 -11.79 -30.71
CA THR A 54 -12.13 -11.90 -31.80
C THR A 54 -11.47 -11.40 -33.08
N ILE A 55 -11.49 -12.24 -34.10
CA ILE A 55 -10.86 -11.96 -35.39
C ILE A 55 -11.95 -11.92 -36.45
N GLU A 56 -11.99 -10.83 -37.19
CA GLU A 56 -12.80 -10.65 -38.39
C GLU A 56 -11.85 -10.72 -39.59
N ALA A 57 -12.05 -11.71 -40.45
CA ALA A 57 -11.24 -11.95 -41.64
C ALA A 57 -12.15 -11.94 -42.88
N ASP A 58 -12.15 -10.82 -43.60
CA ASP A 58 -12.95 -10.66 -44.82
C ASP A 58 -12.18 -11.27 -45.99
N THR A 59 -12.84 -12.11 -46.78
CA THR A 59 -12.24 -12.68 -48.01
C THR A 59 -12.49 -11.78 -49.21
N ALA A 60 -11.60 -11.82 -50.20
CA ALA A 60 -11.85 -11.23 -51.51
C ALA A 60 -12.84 -12.09 -52.31
N LEU A 61 -13.70 -11.46 -53.13
CA LEU A 61 -14.65 -12.16 -53.98
C LEU A 61 -13.91 -13.11 -54.95
N GLY A 62 -14.25 -14.39 -54.95
CA GLY A 62 -13.58 -15.41 -55.80
C GLY A 62 -12.34 -16.06 -55.17
N SER A 63 -12.10 -15.85 -53.87
CA SER A 63 -11.08 -16.55 -53.11
C SER A 63 -11.45 -18.01 -52.82
N ALA A 64 -10.50 -18.86 -52.38
CA ALA A 64 -10.86 -20.18 -51.87
C ALA A 64 -11.47 -20.10 -50.46
N GLY A 65 -12.09 -21.19 -50.00
CA GLY A 65 -12.57 -21.34 -48.63
C GLY A 65 -11.97 -22.57 -47.96
N GLY A 66 -12.18 -22.71 -46.65
CA GLY A 66 -11.72 -23.87 -45.89
C GLY A 66 -11.62 -23.63 -44.40
N ASN A 67 -11.16 -24.65 -43.65
CA ASN A 67 -10.90 -24.54 -42.22
C ASN A 67 -9.43 -24.14 -41.99
N TYR A 68 -9.23 -23.11 -41.18
CA TYR A 68 -7.92 -22.55 -40.87
C TYR A 68 -7.69 -22.55 -39.35
N ASN A 69 -6.46 -22.82 -38.94
CA ASN A 69 -5.99 -22.54 -37.60
C ASN A 69 -5.43 -21.11 -37.55
N VAL A 70 -5.32 -20.56 -36.35
CA VAL A 70 -4.74 -19.22 -36.11
C VAL A 70 -3.60 -19.29 -35.10
N GLN A 71 -2.59 -18.44 -35.29
CA GLN A 71 -1.55 -18.19 -34.31
C GLN A 71 -1.25 -16.69 -34.27
N LEU A 72 -1.19 -16.11 -33.07
CA LEU A 72 -0.84 -14.71 -32.88
C LEU A 72 0.54 -14.57 -32.24
N PHE A 73 1.23 -13.49 -32.58
CA PHE A 73 2.52 -13.08 -32.04
C PHE A 73 2.37 -11.63 -31.57
N LEU A 74 2.24 -11.43 -30.27
CA LEU A 74 2.04 -10.11 -29.67
C LEU A 74 3.34 -9.62 -29.04
N GLN A 75 3.72 -8.37 -29.27
CA GLN A 75 4.86 -7.79 -28.55
C GLN A 75 4.42 -7.36 -27.15
N ASN A 76 5.09 -7.89 -26.13
CA ASN A 76 5.02 -7.37 -24.78
C ASN A 76 5.88 -6.10 -24.71
N GLN A 77 5.24 -4.96 -24.51
CA GLN A 77 5.86 -3.63 -24.51
C GLN A 77 6.75 -3.40 -23.28
N ASP A 78 6.49 -4.11 -22.17
CA ASP A 78 7.30 -3.99 -20.95
C ASP A 78 8.67 -4.66 -21.10
N THR A 79 8.72 -5.78 -21.84
CA THR A 79 9.94 -6.60 -21.98
C THR A 79 10.57 -6.50 -23.38
N GLY A 80 9.83 -5.96 -24.35
CA GLY A 80 10.20 -5.94 -25.77
C GLY A 80 10.09 -7.31 -26.47
N ALA A 81 9.78 -8.39 -25.74
CA ALA A 81 9.72 -9.76 -26.26
C ALA A 81 8.37 -10.08 -26.93
N TYR A 82 8.38 -11.01 -27.89
CA TYR A 82 7.15 -11.50 -28.52
C TYR A 82 6.60 -12.72 -27.78
N VAL A 83 5.30 -12.70 -27.46
CA VAL A 83 4.55 -13.82 -26.89
C VAL A 83 3.74 -14.49 -27.98
N THR A 84 3.85 -15.82 -28.06
CA THR A 84 3.06 -16.64 -28.97
C THR A 84 1.73 -17.01 -28.31
N VAL A 85 0.63 -16.69 -28.98
CA VAL A 85 -0.74 -17.04 -28.57
C VAL A 85 -1.24 -18.12 -29.52
N ASN A 86 -1.37 -19.34 -29.00
CA ASN A 86 -1.83 -20.49 -29.77
C ASN A 86 -3.09 -21.06 -29.11
N PRO A 87 -4.28 -20.94 -29.73
CA PRO A 87 -5.53 -21.46 -29.18
C PRO A 87 -5.64 -22.99 -29.19
N GLY A 88 -4.61 -23.69 -29.70
CA GLY A 88 -4.59 -25.14 -29.82
C GLY A 88 -5.35 -25.64 -31.06
N PRO A 89 -5.27 -26.96 -31.33
CA PRO A 89 -5.80 -27.57 -32.56
C PRO A 89 -7.34 -27.60 -32.65
N SER A 90 -8.04 -27.20 -31.58
CA SER A 90 -9.51 -27.24 -31.47
C SER A 90 -10.22 -25.96 -31.92
N VAL A 91 -9.48 -24.88 -32.17
CA VAL A 91 -10.07 -23.62 -32.68
C VAL A 91 -9.78 -23.49 -34.17
N THR A 92 -10.77 -23.87 -34.99
CA THR A 92 -10.72 -23.73 -36.45
C THR A 92 -11.63 -22.60 -36.91
N ALA A 93 -11.08 -21.63 -37.62
CA ALA A 93 -11.81 -20.60 -38.35
C ALA A 93 -12.30 -21.17 -39.69
N ALA A 94 -13.61 -21.24 -39.89
CA ALA A 94 -14.18 -21.50 -41.21
C ALA A 94 -14.12 -20.21 -42.04
N ILE A 95 -13.48 -20.29 -43.21
CA ILE A 95 -13.34 -19.17 -44.15
C ILE A 95 -14.18 -19.46 -45.39
N TYR A 96 -15.15 -18.60 -45.67
CA TYR A 96 -16.05 -18.73 -46.81
C TYR A 96 -15.54 -17.93 -48.04
N PRO A 97 -15.68 -18.49 -49.27
CA PRO A 97 -15.10 -17.91 -50.51
C PRO A 97 -15.97 -16.82 -51.18
N ASP A 98 -17.03 -16.36 -50.52
CA ASP A 98 -18.11 -15.55 -51.10
C ASP A 98 -17.99 -14.04 -50.84
N GLY A 99 -16.87 -13.60 -50.25
CA GLY A 99 -16.67 -12.21 -49.84
C GLY A 99 -17.37 -11.83 -48.54
N SER A 100 -17.82 -12.82 -47.75
CA SER A 100 -18.39 -12.60 -46.43
C SER A 100 -17.34 -12.26 -45.36
N VAL A 101 -17.81 -11.63 -44.28
CA VAL A 101 -17.04 -11.38 -43.05
C VAL A 101 -16.99 -12.68 -42.25
N ASN A 102 -15.79 -13.22 -42.02
CA ASN A 102 -15.61 -14.43 -41.22
C ASN A 102 -15.17 -14.03 -39.80
N THR A 103 -16.03 -14.25 -38.82
CA THR A 103 -15.75 -13.92 -37.42
C THR A 103 -15.55 -15.18 -36.59
N PHE A 104 -14.49 -15.22 -35.79
CA PHE A 104 -14.25 -16.28 -34.82
C PHE A 104 -13.54 -15.75 -33.58
N SER A 105 -13.74 -16.41 -32.45
CA SER A 105 -13.18 -16.00 -31.16
C SER A 105 -12.56 -17.15 -30.39
N PHE A 106 -11.54 -16.85 -29.61
CA PHE A 106 -10.91 -17.80 -28.69
C PHE A 106 -10.35 -17.09 -27.47
N THR A 107 -10.26 -17.81 -26.36
CA THR A 107 -9.72 -17.31 -25.10
C THR A 107 -8.40 -18.02 -24.80
N GLN A 108 -7.36 -17.25 -24.46
CA GLN A 108 -6.04 -17.79 -24.15
C GLN A 108 -5.47 -17.09 -22.92
N ALA A 109 -4.83 -17.87 -22.03
CA ALA A 109 -4.07 -17.32 -20.91
C ALA A 109 -2.83 -16.59 -21.44
N LEU A 110 -2.58 -15.38 -20.93
CA LEU A 110 -1.42 -14.56 -21.27
C LEU A 110 -0.66 -14.16 -20.00
N PRO A 111 0.68 -14.04 -20.06
CA PRO A 111 1.43 -13.43 -18.98
C PRO A 111 0.94 -11.99 -18.71
N PRO A 112 1.02 -11.50 -17.46
CA PRO A 112 0.77 -10.09 -17.17
C PRO A 112 1.75 -9.15 -17.87
N GLY A 113 1.21 -8.04 -18.37
CA GLY A 113 1.98 -6.99 -19.06
C GLY A 113 1.14 -6.18 -20.05
N HIS A 114 1.78 -5.18 -20.65
CA HIS A 114 1.23 -4.37 -21.74
C HIS A 114 1.58 -5.02 -23.08
N TYR A 115 0.56 -5.39 -23.84
CA TYR A 115 0.73 -5.96 -25.18
C TYR A 115 0.36 -4.91 -26.21
N GLY A 116 1.22 -4.77 -27.23
CA GLY A 116 1.06 -3.81 -28.31
C GLY A 116 0.71 -4.47 -29.64
N ALA A 117 1.11 -3.81 -30.73
CA ALA A 117 0.97 -4.35 -32.08
C ALA A 117 1.67 -5.71 -32.22
N GLY A 118 1.21 -6.49 -33.19
CA GLY A 118 1.71 -7.83 -33.41
C GLY A 118 1.45 -8.34 -34.82
N LYS A 119 1.61 -9.65 -34.98
CA LYS A 119 1.37 -10.37 -36.22
C LYS A 119 0.46 -11.55 -35.94
N GLY A 120 -0.51 -11.79 -36.80
CA GLY A 120 -1.29 -13.03 -36.82
C GLY A 120 -1.02 -13.81 -38.09
N THR A 121 -1.20 -15.13 -38.01
CA THR A 121 -1.09 -16.04 -39.15
C THR A 121 -2.28 -16.99 -39.16
N LEU A 122 -3.03 -17.02 -40.26
CA LEU A 122 -3.99 -18.08 -40.58
C LEU A 122 -3.29 -19.17 -41.39
N PHE A 123 -3.50 -20.44 -41.09
CA PHE A 123 -2.93 -21.54 -41.86
C PHE A 123 -3.92 -22.70 -41.99
N PRO A 124 -3.92 -23.46 -43.09
CA PRO A 124 -4.88 -24.55 -43.30
C PRO A 124 -4.90 -25.55 -42.13
N ALA A 125 -6.07 -26.02 -41.76
CA ALA A 125 -6.22 -27.04 -40.73
C ALA A 125 -5.40 -28.30 -41.10
N GLY A 126 -4.60 -28.80 -40.15
CA GLY A 126 -3.69 -29.93 -40.36
C GLY A 126 -2.33 -29.55 -40.95
N THR A 127 -2.04 -28.27 -41.20
CA THR A 127 -0.69 -27.78 -41.56
C THR A 127 -0.08 -26.95 -40.43
N ASN A 128 1.11 -26.38 -40.64
CA ASN A 128 1.81 -25.50 -39.70
C ASN A 128 1.76 -24.03 -40.15
N TYR A 129 1.98 -23.11 -39.22
CA TYR A 129 1.96 -21.65 -39.47
C TYR A 129 3.07 -21.16 -40.43
N SER A 130 4.12 -21.96 -40.63
CA SER A 130 5.19 -21.70 -41.60
C SER A 130 5.00 -22.45 -42.94
N GLY A 131 3.88 -23.14 -43.10
CA GLY A 131 3.58 -23.99 -44.25
C GLY A 131 3.04 -23.24 -45.46
N LYS A 132 3.00 -23.93 -46.60
CA LYS A 132 2.44 -23.39 -47.85
C LYS A 132 0.94 -23.15 -47.69
N GLY A 133 0.50 -21.90 -47.90
CA GLY A 133 -0.90 -21.49 -47.74
C GLY A 133 -1.20 -20.74 -46.44
N ALA A 134 -0.18 -20.48 -45.62
CA ALA A 134 -0.28 -19.56 -44.49
C ALA A 134 -0.46 -18.10 -44.97
N ILE A 135 -1.29 -17.34 -44.26
CA ILE A 135 -1.65 -15.96 -44.55
C ILE A 135 -1.35 -15.12 -43.34
N ASP A 136 -0.43 -14.18 -43.50
CA ASP A 136 -0.03 -13.25 -42.46
C ASP A 136 -0.89 -12.00 -42.49
N PHE A 137 -1.26 -11.50 -41.31
CA PHE A 137 -1.97 -10.24 -41.12
C PHE A 137 -1.37 -9.45 -39.96
N ALA A 138 -1.44 -8.13 -40.06
CA ALA A 138 -1.01 -7.25 -38.98
C ALA A 138 -2.08 -7.21 -37.88
N ILE A 139 -1.64 -7.25 -36.63
CA ILE A 139 -2.49 -6.96 -35.48
C ILE A 139 -2.22 -5.49 -35.14
N PRO A 140 -3.22 -4.59 -35.31
CA PRO A 140 -3.05 -3.19 -34.95
C PRO A 140 -2.74 -3.07 -33.45
N SER A 141 -2.22 -1.91 -33.02
CA SER A 141 -1.94 -1.66 -31.60
C SER A 141 -3.22 -1.80 -30.78
N THR A 142 -3.43 -2.98 -30.23
CA THR A 142 -4.46 -3.27 -29.25
C THR A 142 -3.79 -2.93 -27.93
N ASN A 143 -4.15 -1.84 -27.26
CA ASN A 143 -3.62 -1.52 -25.93
C ASN A 143 -4.22 -2.52 -24.94
N LEU A 144 -3.69 -3.74 -24.93
CA LEU A 144 -4.16 -4.83 -24.08
C LEU A 144 -3.31 -4.83 -22.82
N VAL A 145 -3.93 -4.51 -21.69
CA VAL A 145 -3.31 -4.60 -20.37
C VAL A 145 -3.80 -5.87 -19.71
N ILE A 146 -2.90 -6.83 -19.52
CA ILE A 146 -3.17 -8.02 -18.71
C ILE A 146 -2.69 -7.72 -17.29
N SER A 147 -3.63 -7.41 -16.40
CA SER A 147 -3.36 -7.23 -14.97
C SER A 147 -3.75 -8.48 -14.20
N THR A 148 -2.99 -8.80 -13.15
CA THR A 148 -3.40 -9.79 -12.14
C THR A 148 -3.68 -9.11 -10.83
N ASN A 149 -4.82 -9.44 -10.21
CA ASN A 149 -5.04 -9.16 -8.79
C ASN A 149 -4.28 -10.16 -7.89
N HIS A 150 -3.54 -11.10 -8.48
CA HIS A 150 -2.74 -12.09 -7.79
C HIS A 150 -1.37 -11.48 -7.49
N LEU A 151 -0.96 -11.49 -6.21
CA LEU A 151 0.41 -11.18 -5.80
C LEU A 151 1.36 -12.13 -6.54
N ARG A 152 2.17 -11.60 -7.46
CA ARG A 152 3.35 -12.32 -7.93
C ARG A 152 4.33 -12.42 -6.76
N VAL A 153 4.43 -13.61 -6.19
CA VAL A 153 5.40 -13.92 -5.13
C VAL A 153 6.77 -14.13 -5.79
N THR A 154 7.55 -13.06 -5.91
CA THR A 154 8.91 -13.08 -6.50
C THR A 154 10.00 -13.41 -5.48
N ALA A 155 9.66 -13.42 -4.20
CA ALA A 155 10.49 -13.80 -3.07
C ALA A 155 9.61 -14.51 -2.03
N PRO A 156 10.16 -15.34 -1.12
CA PRO A 156 9.39 -15.97 -0.06
C PRO A 156 8.63 -14.95 0.79
N VAL A 157 7.31 -15.09 0.88
CA VAL A 157 6.41 -14.26 1.71
C VAL A 157 5.81 -15.12 2.80
N MET A 158 5.91 -14.64 4.04
CA MET A 158 5.23 -15.26 5.18
C MET A 158 4.07 -14.38 5.63
N THR A 159 3.00 -15.02 6.08
CA THR A 159 1.88 -14.42 6.79
C THR A 159 1.72 -15.12 8.14
N ILE A 160 1.43 -14.35 9.18
CA ILE A 160 1.10 -14.85 10.51
C ILE A 160 -0.42 -14.74 10.70
N GLY A 161 -1.06 -15.84 11.08
CA GLY A 161 -2.45 -15.85 11.51
C GLY A 161 -2.60 -15.38 12.96
N ALA A 162 -3.84 -15.19 13.41
CA ALA A 162 -4.13 -14.72 14.77
C ALA A 162 -3.53 -15.66 15.84
N PRO A 163 -2.57 -15.19 16.67
CA PRO A 163 -2.04 -16.00 17.76
C PRO A 163 -3.10 -16.23 18.83
N ALA A 164 -3.14 -17.44 19.41
CA ALA A 164 -4.10 -17.77 20.46
C ALA A 164 -3.49 -18.70 21.51
N ALA A 165 -3.94 -18.56 22.76
CA ALA A 165 -3.64 -19.54 23.80
C ALA A 165 -4.43 -20.83 23.53
N GLY A 166 -3.72 -21.95 23.37
CA GLY A 166 -4.29 -23.28 23.23
C GLY A 166 -4.75 -23.86 24.57
N ALA A 167 -5.57 -24.90 24.50
CA ALA A 167 -6.04 -25.64 25.67
C ALA A 167 -4.89 -26.35 26.43
N ASP A 168 -3.73 -26.49 25.81
CA ASP A 168 -2.50 -27.02 26.41
C ASP A 168 -1.68 -25.98 27.18
N GLY A 169 -2.20 -24.74 27.30
CA GLY A 169 -1.52 -23.63 27.98
C GLY A 169 -0.34 -23.05 27.20
N LYS A 170 -0.27 -23.30 25.88
CA LYS A 170 0.76 -22.77 24.99
C LYS A 170 0.20 -21.73 24.04
N LEU A 171 1.06 -20.90 23.48
CA LEU A 171 0.71 -19.99 22.39
C LEU A 171 0.82 -20.74 21.07
N HIS A 172 -0.28 -20.77 20.34
CA HIS A 172 -0.39 -21.30 18.99
C HIS A 172 -0.36 -20.15 17.99
N VAL A 173 0.54 -20.22 17.01
CA VAL A 173 0.74 -19.20 15.99
C VAL A 173 0.64 -19.84 14.61
N PRO A 174 -0.53 -19.78 13.96
CA PRO A 174 -0.67 -20.22 12.58
C PRO A 174 0.18 -19.35 11.65
N PHE A 175 0.75 -19.94 10.60
CA PHE A 175 1.43 -19.19 9.55
C PHE A 175 1.22 -19.81 8.18
N THR A 176 1.34 -18.99 7.14
CA THR A 176 1.45 -19.45 5.74
C THR A 176 2.69 -18.86 5.10
N LEU A 177 3.53 -19.71 4.51
CA LEU A 177 4.68 -19.33 3.69
C LEU A 177 4.33 -19.59 2.22
N GLN A 178 4.60 -18.62 1.36
CA GLN A 178 4.42 -18.71 -0.09
C GLN A 178 5.74 -18.39 -0.78
N GLU A 179 6.12 -19.16 -1.79
CA GLU A 179 7.34 -18.92 -2.57
C GLU A 179 7.20 -19.36 -4.04
N PRO A 180 8.00 -18.81 -4.96
CA PRO A 180 8.01 -19.25 -6.34
C PRO A 180 8.61 -20.67 -6.47
N VAL A 181 7.93 -21.56 -7.20
CA VAL A 181 8.37 -22.94 -7.48
C VAL A 181 9.69 -22.96 -8.28
N ALA A 182 9.89 -21.99 -9.18
CA ALA A 182 11.15 -21.80 -9.86
C ALA A 182 12.16 -21.12 -8.91
N GLY A 183 12.91 -21.94 -8.17
CA GLY A 183 13.88 -21.46 -7.19
C GLY A 183 13.43 -21.58 -5.74
N ALA A 184 12.52 -22.52 -5.41
CA ALA A 184 12.17 -22.90 -4.05
C ALA A 184 13.43 -22.94 -3.17
N GLN A 185 13.50 -22.01 -2.21
CA GLN A 185 14.70 -21.81 -1.40
C GLN A 185 14.53 -22.58 -0.10
N ASP A 186 15.61 -23.21 0.35
CA ASP A 186 15.68 -23.65 1.73
C ASP A 186 15.70 -22.39 2.61
N VAL A 187 14.66 -22.21 3.42
CA VAL A 187 14.43 -21.02 4.23
C VAL A 187 14.14 -21.35 5.68
N TRP A 188 14.46 -20.40 6.55
CA TRP A 188 14.02 -20.40 7.94
C TRP A 188 12.84 -19.45 8.11
N ALA A 189 11.72 -19.96 8.61
CA ALA A 189 10.63 -19.13 9.13
C ALA A 189 10.80 -18.97 10.64
N MET A 190 10.71 -17.75 11.15
CA MET A 190 10.91 -17.43 12.57
C MET A 190 9.74 -16.60 13.10
N VAL A 191 9.36 -16.82 14.36
CA VAL A 191 8.52 -15.88 15.12
C VAL A 191 9.23 -15.36 16.36
N LYS A 192 9.02 -14.08 16.67
CA LYS A 192 9.59 -13.37 17.82
C LYS A 192 8.61 -12.34 18.36
N GLY A 193 8.52 -12.20 19.69
CA GLY A 193 7.82 -11.07 20.33
C GLY A 193 8.76 -10.24 21.21
N SER A 194 8.28 -9.10 21.69
CA SER A 194 8.99 -8.26 22.67
C SER A 194 8.99 -8.90 24.06
N GLY A 195 10.12 -8.85 24.77
CA GLY A 195 10.19 -9.13 26.21
C GLY A 195 9.79 -10.54 26.69
N GLY A 196 10.54 -11.59 26.31
CA GLY A 196 10.45 -12.90 26.97
C GLY A 196 9.99 -14.07 26.11
N PHE A 197 9.92 -13.91 24.78
CA PHE A 197 9.67 -15.02 23.86
C PHE A 197 10.95 -15.80 23.58
N ALA A 198 10.89 -17.12 23.69
CA ALA A 198 11.85 -17.98 23.01
C ALA A 198 11.64 -17.81 21.50
N GLN A 199 12.69 -17.44 20.77
CA GLN A 199 12.67 -17.41 19.31
C GLN A 199 12.39 -18.84 18.83
N ILE A 200 11.34 -19.04 18.04
CA ILE A 200 11.06 -20.33 17.41
C ILE A 200 11.28 -20.19 15.92
N TYR A 201 11.93 -21.19 15.34
CA TYR A 201 12.25 -21.24 13.93
C TYR A 201 11.96 -22.63 13.35
N VAL A 202 11.64 -22.68 12.05
CA VAL A 202 11.41 -23.92 11.29
C VAL A 202 12.20 -23.84 9.97
N HIS A 203 12.87 -24.93 9.59
CA HIS A 203 13.68 -25.05 8.35
C HIS A 203 12.90 -25.75 7.22
N LYS A 204 13.05 -25.27 5.98
CA LYS A 204 12.75 -25.99 4.73
C LYS A 204 14.10 -26.48 4.11
N PRO A 205 14.22 -27.73 3.60
CA PRO A 205 13.19 -28.59 3.05
C PRO A 205 12.53 -29.42 4.14
N LEU A 206 11.22 -29.29 4.24
CA LEU A 206 10.40 -30.09 5.14
C LEU A 206 10.42 -31.52 4.62
N ALA A 207 11.24 -32.38 5.20
CA ALA A 207 11.25 -33.79 4.85
C ALA A 207 9.83 -34.36 4.96
N ALA A 208 9.28 -34.84 3.85
CA ALA A 208 7.95 -35.43 3.82
C ALA A 208 7.85 -36.54 4.87
N GLY A 209 6.99 -36.36 5.87
CA GLY A 209 6.77 -37.34 6.94
C GLY A 209 7.69 -37.24 8.16
N ALA A 210 8.55 -36.22 8.27
CA ALA A 210 9.26 -35.96 9.53
C ALA A 210 8.29 -35.39 10.59
N LYS A 211 8.12 -36.11 11.71
CA LYS A 211 7.50 -35.53 12.91
C LYS A 211 8.46 -34.50 13.50
N PRO A 212 8.06 -33.22 13.64
CA PRO A 212 8.89 -32.26 14.35
C PRO A 212 8.91 -32.60 15.84
N ALA A 213 10.04 -32.34 16.50
CA ALA A 213 10.05 -32.21 17.95
C ALA A 213 9.10 -31.05 18.31
N ALA A 214 8.22 -31.28 19.31
CA ALA A 214 7.22 -30.35 19.85
C ALA A 214 6.99 -29.03 19.08
N GLY A 215 5.89 -28.94 18.31
CA GLY A 215 5.29 -27.65 17.96
C GLY A 215 5.17 -27.24 16.49
N ALA A 216 5.05 -28.19 15.54
CA ALA A 216 4.58 -27.87 14.19
C ALA A 216 3.69 -29.00 13.62
N LEU A 217 2.57 -28.62 13.00
CA LEU A 217 1.69 -29.51 12.22
C LEU A 217 1.67 -29.00 10.76
N TYR A 218 1.76 -29.91 9.79
CA TYR A 218 1.88 -29.57 8.36
C TYR A 218 0.66 -30.07 7.55
N LEU A 219 0.20 -29.26 6.59
CA LEU A 219 -0.74 -29.67 5.54
C LEU A 219 -0.13 -29.46 4.15
N ALA A 220 -0.49 -30.35 3.22
CA ALA A 220 0.13 -30.53 1.91
C ALA A 220 0.08 -29.29 0.98
N PRO A 221 1.03 -29.16 0.03
CA PRO A 221 1.07 -28.05 -0.91
C PRO A 221 -0.17 -28.01 -1.83
N ALA A 222 -0.77 -26.83 -1.97
CA ALA A 222 -1.79 -26.55 -2.98
C ALA A 222 -1.13 -25.78 -4.14
N THR A 223 -0.97 -26.43 -5.29
CA THR A 223 -0.52 -25.75 -6.51
C THR A 223 -1.74 -25.16 -7.21
N VAL A 224 -1.78 -23.83 -7.39
CA VAL A 224 -2.79 -23.17 -8.24
C VAL A 224 -2.20 -23.06 -9.65
N ALA A 225 -2.93 -23.52 -10.67
CA ALA A 225 -2.46 -23.46 -12.05
C ALA A 225 -2.46 -22.02 -12.58
N GLY A 226 -1.30 -21.53 -13.04
CA GLY A 226 -1.16 -20.23 -13.71
C GLY A 226 0.07 -19.42 -13.30
N ASP A 227 0.49 -19.54 -12.04
CA ASP A 227 1.76 -19.06 -11.49
C ASP A 227 2.23 -20.12 -10.51
N SER A 228 3.37 -20.77 -10.76
CA SER A 228 3.83 -21.88 -9.94
C SER A 228 4.34 -21.34 -8.59
N ILE A 229 3.44 -21.24 -7.62
CA ILE A 229 3.70 -20.89 -6.22
C ILE A 229 3.59 -22.18 -5.38
N GLU A 230 4.55 -22.40 -4.49
CA GLU A 230 4.43 -23.38 -3.41
C GLU A 230 3.91 -22.67 -2.17
N SER A 231 2.83 -23.18 -1.59
CA SER A 231 2.27 -22.67 -0.32
C SER A 231 2.38 -23.73 0.76
N LEU A 232 2.93 -23.32 1.89
CA LEU A 232 3.10 -24.13 3.09
C LEU A 232 2.31 -23.48 4.22
N ALA A 233 1.37 -24.22 4.80
CA ALA A 233 0.72 -23.85 6.05
C ALA A 233 1.37 -24.61 7.22
N GLY A 234 1.60 -23.89 8.32
CA GLY A 234 2.14 -24.47 9.54
C GLY A 234 1.66 -23.74 10.79
N GLU A 235 2.16 -24.17 11.93
CA GLU A 235 1.89 -23.55 13.23
C GLU A 235 3.18 -23.56 14.05
N PHE A 236 3.47 -22.46 14.76
CA PHE A 236 4.46 -22.46 15.85
C PHE A 236 3.73 -22.64 17.17
N VAL A 237 4.25 -23.53 18.02
CA VAL A 237 3.74 -23.71 19.39
C VAL A 237 4.83 -23.34 20.39
N THR A 238 4.61 -22.27 21.15
CA THR A 238 5.57 -21.72 22.13
C THR A 238 4.94 -21.58 23.52
N ALA A 239 5.77 -21.40 24.56
CA ALA A 239 5.24 -21.06 25.88
C ALA A 239 4.55 -19.69 25.85
N LEU A 240 3.47 -19.53 26.62
CA LEU A 240 2.86 -18.21 26.82
C LEU A 240 3.83 -17.27 27.56
N PRO A 241 3.81 -15.96 27.27
CA PRO A 241 4.49 -14.97 28.10
C PRO A 241 4.13 -15.13 29.58
N ALA A 242 5.13 -15.06 30.46
CA ALA A 242 4.92 -15.20 31.90
C ALA A 242 4.14 -14.04 32.51
N ARG A 243 4.12 -12.88 31.83
CA ARG A 243 3.40 -11.68 32.26
C ARG A 243 2.12 -11.55 31.44
N ALA A 244 1.03 -11.17 32.10
CA ALA A 244 -0.20 -10.78 31.40
C ALA A 244 0.02 -9.45 30.66
N GLY A 245 -0.62 -9.27 29.51
CA GLY A 245 -0.41 -8.11 28.66
C GLY A 245 -0.72 -8.36 27.19
N ILE A 246 -0.54 -7.30 26.40
CA ILE A 246 -0.71 -7.30 24.94
C ILE A 246 0.65 -7.38 24.28
N TYR A 247 0.83 -8.36 23.44
CA TYR A 247 2.10 -8.65 22.78
C TYR A 247 1.96 -8.55 21.28
N ASN A 248 2.99 -8.05 20.61
CA ASN A 248 3.11 -8.07 19.16
C ASN A 248 4.07 -9.20 18.74
N LEU A 249 3.57 -10.13 17.93
CA LEU A 249 4.36 -11.24 17.40
C LEU A 249 4.79 -10.96 15.95
N GLN A 250 6.09 -10.79 15.75
CA GLN A 250 6.71 -10.55 14.45
C GLN A 250 7.16 -11.86 13.82
N GLY A 251 7.24 -11.86 12.49
CA GLY A 251 7.69 -13.01 11.71
C GLY A 251 8.79 -12.64 10.72
N GLY A 252 9.63 -13.60 10.37
CA GLY A 252 10.66 -13.41 9.37
C GLY A 252 10.94 -14.65 8.56
N VAL A 253 11.32 -14.46 7.30
CA VAL A 253 11.84 -15.50 6.41
C VAL A 253 13.29 -15.18 6.09
N PHE A 254 14.18 -16.14 6.27
CA PHE A 254 15.62 -16.01 6.04
C PHE A 254 16.12 -17.10 5.11
N ASN A 255 17.22 -16.84 4.40
CA ASN A 255 17.95 -17.91 3.71
C ASN A 255 18.55 -18.91 4.72
N THR A 256 18.96 -20.10 4.25
CA THR A 256 19.57 -21.16 5.10
C THR A 256 20.73 -20.70 5.97
N ALA A 257 21.52 -19.76 5.46
CA ALA A 257 22.70 -19.22 6.14
C ALA A 257 22.37 -18.16 7.21
N TRP A 258 21.10 -17.76 7.36
CA TRP A 258 20.66 -16.64 8.21
C TRP A 258 21.33 -15.29 7.88
N THR A 259 21.92 -15.16 6.70
CA THR A 259 22.65 -13.97 6.28
C THR A 259 21.81 -13.01 5.45
N GLN A 260 20.69 -13.48 4.91
CA GLN A 260 19.79 -12.67 4.08
C GLN A 260 18.36 -12.81 4.59
N LEU A 261 17.75 -11.67 4.88
CA LEU A 261 16.33 -11.53 5.15
C LEU A 261 15.57 -11.53 3.83
N GLY A 262 14.68 -12.50 3.63
CA GLY A 262 13.76 -12.55 2.50
C GLY A 262 12.53 -11.68 2.73
N ALA A 263 11.87 -11.83 3.88
CA ALA A 263 10.72 -11.04 4.28
C ALA A 263 10.67 -10.85 5.79
N TRP A 264 10.21 -9.69 6.25
CA TRP A 264 9.95 -9.40 7.67
C TRP A 264 8.53 -8.87 7.82
N ILE A 265 7.78 -9.42 8.77
CA ILE A 265 6.41 -9.03 9.07
C ILE A 265 6.45 -8.01 10.19
N TYR A 266 6.24 -6.74 9.82
CA TYR A 266 6.10 -5.63 10.76
C TYR A 266 5.03 -4.62 10.27
N PRO A 267 4.09 -4.18 11.13
CA PRO A 267 3.84 -4.69 12.48
C PRO A 267 3.42 -6.17 12.45
N GLY A 268 3.74 -6.90 13.52
CA GLY A 268 3.39 -8.30 13.68
C GLY A 268 1.90 -8.50 14.00
N ALA A 269 1.52 -9.72 14.40
CA ALA A 269 0.18 -10.01 14.89
C ALA A 269 0.08 -9.74 16.41
N ASP A 270 -0.86 -8.89 16.81
CA ASP A 270 -1.15 -8.65 18.23
C ASP A 270 -1.91 -9.82 18.84
N PHE A 271 -1.65 -10.09 20.12
CA PHE A 271 -2.43 -11.02 20.95
C PHE A 271 -2.35 -10.63 22.42
N GLU A 272 -3.28 -11.14 23.24
CA GLU A 272 -3.36 -10.80 24.65
C GLU A 272 -3.28 -12.05 25.55
N ILE A 273 -2.58 -11.89 26.68
CA ILE A 273 -2.56 -12.83 27.79
C ILE A 273 -3.22 -12.20 29.00
N GLY A 274 -4.18 -12.89 29.61
CA GLY A 274 -4.77 -12.51 30.88
C GLY A 274 -5.99 -11.59 30.81
N GLY A 275 -6.35 -11.04 29.63
CA GLY A 275 -7.58 -10.30 29.37
C GLY A 275 -7.70 -8.95 30.12
N GLY A 276 -7.87 -7.86 29.40
CA GLY A 276 -7.84 -6.50 29.96
C GLY A 276 -6.55 -6.19 30.73
N SER A 277 -5.43 -6.77 30.29
CA SER A 277 -4.16 -6.74 31.02
C SER A 277 -3.10 -5.91 30.29
N TRP A 278 -2.27 -5.23 31.07
CA TRP A 278 -1.23 -4.33 30.57
C TRP A 278 0.18 -4.92 30.70
N ILE A 279 1.00 -4.75 29.66
CA ILE A 279 2.46 -4.83 29.81
C ILE A 279 2.94 -3.69 30.70
N VAL A 280 2.39 -2.49 30.55
CA VAL A 280 2.69 -1.34 31.42
C VAL A 280 1.39 -0.71 31.85
N LYS A 281 1.17 -0.63 33.16
CA LYS A 281 0.11 0.18 33.76
C LYS A 281 0.76 1.35 34.48
N ALA A 282 0.38 2.57 34.11
CA ALA A 282 0.90 3.75 34.77
C ALA A 282 0.34 3.86 36.19
N ASP A 283 1.19 4.28 37.14
CA ASP A 283 0.78 4.51 38.52
C ASP A 283 -0.06 5.80 38.59
N PRO A 284 -1.35 5.74 38.98
CA PRO A 284 -2.21 6.91 39.07
C PRO A 284 -1.67 7.99 40.02
N SER A 285 -0.88 7.63 41.03
CA SER A 285 -0.26 8.59 41.94
C SER A 285 0.91 9.37 41.30
N ALA A 286 1.41 8.89 40.16
CA ALA A 286 2.51 9.48 39.39
C ALA A 286 2.04 10.14 38.08
N TYR A 287 0.74 10.26 37.87
CA TYR A 287 0.18 10.90 36.68
C TYR A 287 0.67 12.34 36.49
N PRO A 288 1.04 12.75 35.25
CA PRO A 288 1.43 14.11 34.97
C PRO A 288 0.24 15.08 35.12
N SER A 289 0.50 16.32 35.53
CA SER A 289 -0.53 17.36 35.61
C SER A 289 -0.82 17.96 34.23
N VAL A 290 -2.10 17.91 33.80
CA VAL A 290 -2.60 18.57 32.59
C VAL A 290 -2.25 20.06 32.58
N ALA A 291 -2.58 20.78 33.66
CA ALA A 291 -2.29 22.20 33.76
C ALA A 291 -0.79 22.53 33.62
N ALA A 292 0.10 21.70 34.19
CA ALA A 292 1.55 21.91 34.07
C ALA A 292 2.11 21.57 32.69
N ALA A 293 1.53 20.58 32.01
CA ALA A 293 1.92 20.21 30.65
C ALA A 293 1.51 21.27 29.62
N LEU A 294 0.31 21.83 29.79
CA LEU A 294 -0.26 22.86 28.92
C LEU A 294 0.22 24.29 29.27
N ALA A 295 1.06 24.44 30.28
CA ALA A 295 1.62 25.74 30.65
C ALA A 295 2.54 26.27 29.53
N PRO A 296 2.37 27.54 29.10
CA PRO A 296 3.14 28.10 28.02
C PRO A 296 4.63 28.23 28.40
N LEU A 297 5.48 28.20 27.38
CA LEU A 297 6.90 28.47 27.53
C LEU A 297 7.15 29.94 27.94
N PRO A 298 8.28 30.23 28.62
CA PRO A 298 8.65 31.61 28.95
C PRO A 298 8.63 32.53 27.72
N GLY A 299 7.87 33.63 27.80
CA GLY A 299 7.75 34.61 26.72
C GLY A 299 6.90 34.18 25.53
N ARG A 300 6.14 33.08 25.63
CA ARG A 300 5.30 32.55 24.54
C ARG A 300 3.87 32.29 24.96
N SER A 301 2.99 32.14 23.97
CA SER A 301 1.58 31.79 24.15
C SER A 301 1.32 30.28 24.20
N PHE A 302 2.33 29.46 23.87
CA PHE A 302 2.20 28.03 23.61
C PHE A 302 3.16 27.13 24.40
N PHE A 303 2.76 25.86 24.57
CA PHE A 303 3.60 24.74 25.04
C PHE A 303 4.13 23.91 23.86
N LEU A 304 5.03 22.96 24.14
CA LEU A 304 5.56 22.02 23.14
C LEU A 304 4.99 20.61 23.35
N GLY A 305 4.51 20.03 22.26
CA GLY A 305 4.09 18.65 22.15
C GLY A 305 4.65 18.00 20.89
N GLY A 306 4.14 16.85 20.52
CA GLY A 306 4.48 16.21 19.25
C GLY A 306 3.42 15.22 18.79
N ASP A 307 3.39 14.96 17.49
CA ASP A 307 2.53 13.94 16.89
C ASP A 307 3.27 12.61 16.77
N PHE A 308 2.67 11.55 17.32
CA PHE A 308 3.17 10.20 17.37
C PHE A 308 2.35 9.24 16.48
N GLY A 309 2.00 9.69 15.29
CA GLY A 309 1.47 8.85 14.20
C GLY A 309 -0.05 8.90 14.06
N ASN A 310 -0.50 8.86 12.80
CA ASN A 310 -1.92 8.81 12.42
C ASN A 310 -2.63 7.49 12.76
N ALA A 311 -1.90 6.40 13.02
CA ALA A 311 -2.50 5.16 13.51
C ALA A 311 -1.49 4.35 14.32
N ILE A 312 -1.96 3.43 15.17
CA ILE A 312 -1.08 2.39 15.75
C ILE A 312 -0.27 1.68 14.67
N ALA A 313 -0.85 1.47 13.48
CA ALA A 313 -0.17 0.85 12.35
C ALA A 313 1.01 1.69 11.81
N THR A 314 1.01 3.02 12.02
CA THR A 314 2.06 3.94 11.59
C THR A 314 3.12 4.19 12.67
N LYS A 315 3.03 3.52 13.82
CA LYS A 315 4.07 3.59 14.87
C LYS A 315 5.38 2.92 14.46
N GLY A 316 5.41 2.17 13.35
CA GLY A 316 6.60 1.45 12.91
C GLY A 316 7.13 0.59 14.07
N ALA A 317 8.43 0.33 14.15
CA ALA A 317 9.07 -0.63 15.06
C ALA A 317 8.62 -0.60 16.54
N ALA A 318 8.65 -1.77 17.19
CA ALA A 318 8.30 -1.93 18.61
C ALA A 318 9.16 -1.09 19.59
N ALA A 319 10.32 -0.59 19.16
CA ALA A 319 11.15 0.28 19.97
C ALA A 319 10.55 1.69 20.14
N ASN A 320 9.67 2.12 19.23
CA ASN A 320 9.05 3.44 19.27
C ASN A 320 7.94 3.52 20.34
N ASP A 321 7.25 2.41 20.57
CA ASP A 321 6.11 2.32 21.49
C ASP A 321 6.56 1.76 22.85
N THR A 322 7.39 2.55 23.55
CA THR A 322 7.92 2.18 24.87
C THR A 322 7.95 3.38 25.80
N VAL A 323 7.80 3.11 27.10
CA VAL A 323 8.01 4.12 28.17
C VAL A 323 9.38 4.80 28.03
N GLY A 324 10.42 4.03 27.65
CA GLY A 324 11.77 4.56 27.42
C GLY A 324 11.79 5.61 26.32
N ASN A 325 11.21 5.32 25.16
CA ASN A 325 11.14 6.26 24.05
C ASN A 325 10.33 7.52 24.42
N PHE A 326 9.17 7.36 25.05
CA PHE A 326 8.38 8.52 25.47
C PHE A 326 9.11 9.38 26.52
N LYS A 327 9.95 8.80 27.38
CA LYS A 327 10.83 9.57 28.27
C LYS A 327 11.88 10.37 27.50
N LEU A 328 12.42 9.84 26.40
CA LEU A 328 13.37 10.57 25.56
C LEU A 328 12.69 11.76 24.86
N LEU A 329 11.51 11.55 24.28
CA LEU A 329 10.72 12.63 23.67
C LEU A 329 10.36 13.72 24.69
N LYS A 330 9.97 13.31 25.91
CA LYS A 330 9.74 14.24 27.02
C LYS A 330 10.99 15.03 27.40
N ALA A 331 12.16 14.39 27.43
CA ALA A 331 13.42 15.06 27.73
C ALA A 331 13.78 16.13 26.68
N SER A 332 13.27 16.01 25.45
CA SER A 332 13.35 17.02 24.40
C SER A 332 12.34 18.16 24.55
N GLY A 333 11.51 18.14 25.60
CA GLY A 333 10.54 19.19 25.92
C GLY A 333 9.10 18.86 25.51
N LEU A 334 8.83 17.72 24.88
CA LEU A 334 7.49 17.35 24.41
C LEU A 334 6.66 16.80 25.58
N LYS A 335 5.73 17.60 26.10
CA LYS A 335 4.95 17.24 27.29
C LYS A 335 3.60 16.58 26.97
N VAL A 336 3.10 16.84 25.77
CA VAL A 336 1.91 16.23 25.19
C VAL A 336 2.36 15.46 23.96
N LEU A 337 1.88 14.24 23.78
CA LEU A 337 2.05 13.49 22.54
C LEU A 337 0.68 13.09 22.01
N ARG A 338 0.39 13.55 20.79
CA ARG A 338 -0.79 13.16 20.04
C ARG A 338 -0.57 11.82 19.37
N PHE A 339 -1.59 10.99 19.29
CA PHE A 339 -1.64 9.92 18.30
C PHE A 339 -3.09 9.59 17.96
N SER A 340 -3.31 9.20 16.72
CA SER A 340 -4.63 8.80 16.25
C SER A 340 -4.75 7.29 16.11
N PHE A 341 -5.97 6.78 15.96
CA PHE A 341 -6.23 5.36 15.78
C PHE A 341 -7.38 5.06 14.81
N ASP A 342 -7.44 3.82 14.34
CA ASP A 342 -8.47 3.35 13.41
C ASP A 342 -9.80 3.18 14.15
N ALA A 343 -10.80 4.00 13.80
CA ALA A 343 -12.07 4.08 14.50
C ALA A 343 -12.88 2.77 14.42
N ASP A 344 -12.94 2.15 13.24
CA ASP A 344 -13.70 0.92 13.03
C ASP A 344 -13.05 -0.26 13.76
N LYS A 345 -11.71 -0.35 13.76
CA LYS A 345 -11.02 -1.37 14.58
C LYS A 345 -11.22 -1.15 16.06
N TYR A 346 -11.23 0.10 16.52
CA TYR A 346 -11.50 0.41 17.93
C TYR A 346 -12.90 -0.04 18.33
N LEU A 347 -13.92 0.24 17.52
CA LEU A 347 -15.28 -0.22 17.81
C LEU A 347 -15.45 -1.74 17.65
N GLY A 348 -14.70 -2.36 16.74
CA GLY A 348 -14.85 -3.77 16.38
C GLY A 348 -13.98 -4.77 17.14
N SER A 349 -12.95 -4.33 17.87
CA SER A 349 -11.94 -5.22 18.46
C SER A 349 -11.49 -4.79 19.85
N ALA A 350 -11.84 -5.58 20.87
CA ALA A 350 -11.35 -5.38 22.24
C ALA A 350 -9.81 -5.43 22.33
N LEU A 351 -9.17 -6.32 21.57
CA LEU A 351 -7.70 -6.39 21.50
C LEU A 351 -7.10 -5.07 20.99
N TYR A 352 -7.73 -4.45 19.99
CA TYR A 352 -7.28 -3.16 19.48
C TYR A 352 -7.53 -2.02 20.47
N GLN A 353 -8.66 -2.03 21.19
CA GLN A 353 -8.93 -1.09 22.28
C GLN A 353 -7.86 -1.18 23.36
N HIS A 354 -7.53 -2.40 23.80
CA HIS A 354 -6.49 -2.62 24.79
C HIS A 354 -5.13 -2.13 24.27
N ARG A 355 -4.85 -2.28 22.95
CA ARG A 355 -3.60 -1.79 22.36
C ARG A 355 -3.51 -0.26 22.41
N VAL A 356 -4.58 0.45 22.06
CA VAL A 356 -4.65 1.92 22.23
C VAL A 356 -4.42 2.30 23.69
N ASP A 357 -5.06 1.61 24.63
CA ASP A 357 -4.87 1.88 26.07
C ASP A 357 -3.43 1.58 26.52
N GLN A 358 -2.78 0.53 26.00
CA GLN A 358 -1.38 0.26 26.31
C GLN A 358 -0.45 1.42 25.93
N ASP A 359 -0.73 2.10 24.82
CA ASP A 359 0.04 3.26 24.36
C ASP A 359 -0.21 4.48 25.27
N VAL A 360 -1.47 4.69 25.67
CA VAL A 360 -1.86 5.68 26.70
C VAL A 360 -1.10 5.42 28.00
N GLN A 361 -1.10 4.18 28.50
CA GLN A 361 -0.39 3.83 29.72
C GLN A 361 1.13 4.01 29.58
N ASN A 362 1.71 3.71 28.42
CA ASN A 362 3.13 3.93 28.16
C ASN A 362 3.50 5.42 28.25
N MET A 363 2.70 6.30 27.64
CA MET A 363 2.90 7.75 27.69
C MET A 363 2.73 8.29 29.12
N LEU A 364 1.67 7.87 29.82
CA LEU A 364 1.42 8.26 31.21
C LEU A 364 2.55 7.80 32.15
N ALA A 365 3.06 6.58 31.97
CA ALA A 365 4.20 6.07 32.75
C ALA A 365 5.52 6.79 32.43
N ALA A 366 5.65 7.40 31.25
CA ALA A 366 6.73 8.33 30.92
C ALA A 366 6.50 9.74 31.49
N GLY A 367 5.30 10.02 32.00
CA GLY A 367 4.85 11.32 32.46
C GLY A 367 4.63 12.30 31.31
N VAL A 368 4.17 11.79 30.17
CA VAL A 368 3.67 12.53 29.00
C VAL A 368 2.16 12.43 28.99
N ILE A 369 1.49 13.49 28.55
CA ILE A 369 0.04 13.51 28.38
C ILE A 369 -0.31 13.02 26.98
N PRO A 370 -1.09 11.94 26.84
CA PRO A 370 -1.59 11.51 25.55
C PRO A 370 -2.75 12.42 25.11
N GLU A 371 -2.70 12.85 23.85
CA GLU A 371 -3.85 13.35 23.10
C GLU A 371 -4.27 12.27 22.10
N ILE A 372 -5.54 11.87 22.14
CA ILE A 372 -6.02 10.73 21.34
C ILE A 372 -7.35 11.05 20.66
N GLY A 373 -7.51 10.51 19.45
CA GLY A 373 -8.73 10.60 18.68
C GLY A 373 -8.76 9.59 17.54
N PRO A 374 -9.93 9.37 16.92
CA PRO A 374 -10.02 8.59 15.69
C PRO A 374 -9.34 9.33 14.53
N GLN A 375 -8.57 8.60 13.71
CA GLN A 375 -7.89 9.12 12.53
C GLN A 375 -8.84 9.57 11.43
N ASP A 376 -9.95 8.85 11.29
CA ASP A 376 -10.95 9.04 10.25
C ASP A 376 -12.34 8.79 10.83
N MET A 377 -13.35 9.28 10.13
CA MET A 377 -14.75 9.04 10.47
C MET A 377 -15.03 7.52 10.47
N PRO A 378 -15.60 6.95 11.55
CA PRO A 378 -16.01 5.55 11.55
C PRO A 378 -17.04 5.28 10.45
N SER A 379 -17.06 4.05 9.94
CA SER A 379 -17.99 3.61 8.88
C SER A 379 -19.47 3.83 9.21
N GLY A 380 -19.81 3.83 10.50
CA GLY A 380 -21.16 4.15 11.00
C GLY A 380 -21.50 5.66 11.07
N GLY A 381 -20.62 6.54 10.60
CA GLY A 381 -20.81 7.99 10.57
C GLY A 381 -20.89 8.63 11.95
N SER A 382 -21.58 9.77 12.05
CA SER A 382 -21.64 10.60 13.26
C SER A 382 -22.18 9.90 14.51
N SER A 383 -23.09 8.94 14.35
CA SER A 383 -23.62 8.16 15.48
C SER A 383 -22.56 7.21 16.06
N ALA A 384 -21.78 6.56 15.19
CA ALA A 384 -20.67 5.72 15.62
C ALA A 384 -19.53 6.55 16.22
N LEU A 385 -19.28 7.75 15.69
CA LEU A 385 -18.32 8.70 16.26
C LEU A 385 -18.73 9.09 17.68
N GLN A 386 -19.98 9.52 17.88
CA GLN A 386 -20.49 9.85 19.23
C GLN A 386 -20.38 8.67 20.20
N GLN A 387 -20.67 7.45 19.75
CA GLN A 387 -20.50 6.24 20.56
C GLN A 387 -19.02 6.05 20.97
N LEU A 388 -18.11 6.17 20.01
CA LEU A 388 -16.67 6.02 20.20
C LEU A 388 -16.15 7.06 21.21
N ASP A 389 -16.46 8.34 21.03
CA ASP A 389 -16.01 9.42 21.92
C ASP A 389 -16.57 9.29 23.35
N THR A 390 -17.83 8.88 23.47
CA THR A 390 -18.45 8.58 24.77
C THR A 390 -17.74 7.41 25.46
N GLN A 391 -17.33 6.39 24.69
CA GLN A 391 -16.57 5.25 25.19
C GLN A 391 -15.16 5.67 25.64
N LEU A 392 -14.45 6.52 24.88
CA LEU A 392 -13.15 7.08 25.29
C LEU A 392 -13.29 7.88 26.58
N ALA A 393 -14.24 8.81 26.64
CA ALA A 393 -14.47 9.65 27.82
C ALA A 393 -14.81 8.82 29.08
N THR A 394 -15.57 7.73 28.91
CA THR A 394 -15.87 6.81 30.01
C THR A 394 -14.62 6.04 30.45
N THR A 395 -13.83 5.57 29.49
CA THR A 395 -12.62 4.76 29.72
C THR A 395 -11.55 5.57 30.44
N TYR A 396 -11.33 6.81 30.04
CA TYR A 396 -10.24 7.67 30.53
C TYR A 396 -10.69 8.71 31.56
N LYS A 397 -11.91 8.57 32.12
CA LYS A 397 -12.42 9.46 33.15
C LYS A 397 -11.45 9.60 34.33
N GLY A 398 -11.13 10.85 34.69
CA GLY A 398 -10.19 11.17 35.76
C GLY A 398 -8.71 10.89 35.45
N MET A 399 -8.38 10.44 34.24
CA MET A 399 -7.00 10.31 33.77
C MET A 399 -6.56 11.57 33.02
N PRO A 400 -5.28 11.94 33.03
CA PRO A 400 -4.80 13.09 32.28
C PRO A 400 -4.64 12.72 30.80
N VAL A 401 -5.77 12.61 30.09
CA VAL A 401 -5.86 12.33 28.66
C VAL A 401 -6.63 13.46 28.00
N ILE A 402 -6.11 13.94 26.86
CA ILE A 402 -6.78 14.91 26.00
C ILE A 402 -7.53 14.13 24.92
N LEU A 403 -8.79 14.46 24.68
CA LEU A 403 -9.60 13.79 23.65
C LEU A 403 -9.80 14.73 22.46
N CYS A 404 -9.28 14.33 21.30
CA CYS A 404 -9.62 14.91 20.01
C CYS A 404 -10.81 14.16 19.41
N ILE A 405 -11.87 14.89 19.06
CA ILE A 405 -13.11 14.26 18.57
C ILE A 405 -12.89 13.51 17.25
N LEU A 406 -12.20 14.14 16.30
CA LEU A 406 -11.95 13.56 14.99
C LEU A 406 -10.79 14.29 14.34
N ASN A 407 -9.74 13.55 14.01
CA ASN A 407 -8.67 14.03 13.16
C ASN A 407 -9.21 14.44 11.79
N GLU A 408 -8.80 15.61 11.30
CA GLU A 408 -9.07 16.10 9.94
C GLU A 408 -10.50 15.77 9.41
N PRO A 409 -11.56 16.44 9.88
CA PRO A 409 -12.94 16.31 9.39
C PRO A 409 -13.14 16.64 7.88
N HIS A 410 -12.45 15.93 6.99
CA HIS A 410 -12.32 16.18 5.56
C HIS A 410 -13.59 15.87 4.78
N GLY A 411 -14.45 15.01 5.31
CA GLY A 411 -15.78 14.74 4.78
C GLY A 411 -16.75 15.91 4.91
N TYR A 412 -16.41 16.97 5.65
CA TYR A 412 -17.25 18.15 5.83
C TYR A 412 -16.71 19.34 5.02
N ALA A 413 -17.58 19.91 4.19
CA ALA A 413 -17.24 21.04 3.33
C ALA A 413 -17.29 22.41 4.04
N THR A 414 -17.94 22.50 5.21
CA THR A 414 -18.12 23.76 5.95
C THR A 414 -18.07 23.54 7.45
N TRP A 415 -17.57 24.53 8.19
CA TRP A 415 -17.58 24.56 9.65
C TRP A 415 -18.98 24.35 10.23
N ALA A 416 -20.00 25.01 9.68
CA ALA A 416 -21.36 24.89 10.19
C ALA A 416 -21.89 23.44 10.16
N ALA A 417 -21.55 22.67 9.10
CA ALA A 417 -21.93 21.28 9.00
C ALA A 417 -21.16 20.39 9.99
N TRP A 418 -19.87 20.65 10.16
CA TRP A 418 -19.03 19.91 11.12
C TRP A 418 -19.40 20.24 12.57
N LYS A 419 -19.52 21.52 12.92
CA LYS A 419 -19.93 22.03 14.23
C LYS A 419 -21.24 21.39 14.72
N ALA A 420 -22.21 21.19 13.83
CA ALA A 420 -23.47 20.53 14.18
C ALA A 420 -23.29 19.09 14.68
N VAL A 421 -22.18 18.43 14.30
CA VAL A 421 -21.80 17.08 14.75
C VAL A 421 -20.86 17.16 15.96
N ALA A 422 -19.82 17.99 15.92
CA ALA A 422 -18.81 18.06 16.96
C ALA A 422 -19.34 18.63 18.30
N ALA A 423 -20.19 19.66 18.26
CA ALA A 423 -20.70 20.31 19.46
C ALA A 423 -21.45 19.37 20.42
N PRO A 424 -22.44 18.56 19.97
CA PRO A 424 -23.11 17.62 20.87
C PRO A 424 -22.17 16.52 21.39
N ILE A 425 -21.15 16.12 20.64
CA ILE A 425 -20.15 15.14 21.09
C ILE A 425 -19.26 15.75 22.18
N ALA A 426 -18.74 16.97 21.99
CA ALA A 426 -17.98 17.69 23.00
C ALA A 426 -18.77 17.83 24.31
N GLN A 427 -20.07 18.17 24.21
CA GLN A 427 -20.96 18.24 25.36
C GLN A 427 -21.15 16.88 26.04
N ALA A 428 -21.27 15.79 25.28
CA ALA A 428 -21.38 14.45 25.83
C ALA A 428 -20.12 14.03 26.60
N ILE A 429 -18.93 14.30 26.05
CA ILE A 429 -17.64 14.07 26.72
C ILE A 429 -17.59 14.85 28.05
N LYS A 430 -17.84 16.16 28.01
CA LYS A 430 -17.84 17.02 29.21
C LYS A 430 -18.92 16.64 30.23
N GLY A 431 -20.04 16.05 29.77
CA GLY A 431 -21.09 15.52 30.64
C GLY A 431 -20.64 14.28 31.44
N ILE A 432 -19.71 13.50 30.90
CA ILE A 432 -19.13 12.33 31.57
C ILE A 432 -18.05 12.77 32.55
N ASP A 433 -17.15 13.65 32.11
CA ASP A 433 -16.08 14.23 32.91
C ASP A 433 -15.84 15.70 32.52
N PRO A 434 -16.29 16.66 33.35
CA PRO A 434 -16.08 18.08 33.09
C PRO A 434 -14.62 18.51 33.04
N GLN A 435 -13.69 17.70 33.57
CA GLN A 435 -12.27 18.00 33.61
C GLN A 435 -11.51 17.51 32.37
N THR A 436 -12.11 16.65 31.53
CA THR A 436 -11.47 16.17 30.30
C THR A 436 -11.19 17.34 29.37
N THR A 437 -9.95 17.50 28.92
CA THR A 437 -9.61 18.45 27.88
C THR A 437 -10.08 17.92 26.53
N VAL A 438 -10.86 18.72 25.81
CA VAL A 438 -11.46 18.37 24.51
C VAL A 438 -10.88 19.25 23.42
N VAL A 439 -10.45 18.61 22.33
CA VAL A 439 -9.98 19.25 21.12
C VAL A 439 -10.95 18.98 19.98
N VAL A 440 -11.23 20.03 19.20
CA VAL A 440 -12.08 19.96 18.01
C VAL A 440 -11.36 20.56 16.83
N ASP A 441 -10.87 19.70 15.96
CA ASP A 441 -10.39 20.02 14.62
C ASP A 441 -11.41 20.80 13.79
N ALA A 442 -10.94 21.59 12.82
CA ALA A 442 -11.82 22.26 11.86
C ALA A 442 -12.11 21.40 10.63
N GLU A 443 -13.11 21.79 9.85
CA GLU A 443 -13.45 21.13 8.59
C GLU A 443 -12.30 21.13 7.57
N GLY A 444 -12.41 20.29 6.54
CA GLY A 444 -11.56 20.41 5.36
C GLY A 444 -10.08 20.18 5.66
N TYR A 445 -9.77 19.08 6.35
CA TYR A 445 -8.42 18.73 6.79
C TYR A 445 -7.81 19.70 7.81
N SER A 446 -8.65 20.39 8.59
CA SER A 446 -8.18 21.28 9.65
C SER A 446 -7.18 22.34 9.19
N LYS A 447 -7.20 22.79 7.93
CA LYS A 447 -6.17 23.71 7.37
C LYS A 447 -6.41 25.18 7.69
N ASP A 448 -7.64 25.54 7.99
CA ASP A 448 -8.08 26.93 8.14
C ASP A 448 -9.02 27.08 9.34
N MET A 449 -8.55 27.77 10.37
CA MET A 449 -9.31 28.00 11.61
C MET A 449 -10.24 29.22 11.53
N THR A 450 -10.28 29.94 10.41
CA THR A 450 -11.04 31.20 10.31
C THR A 450 -12.53 31.00 10.54
N ALA A 451 -13.13 29.96 9.97
CA ALA A 451 -14.56 29.68 10.13
C ALA A 451 -14.90 29.26 11.57
N ALA A 452 -14.11 28.36 12.16
CA ALA A 452 -14.22 27.98 13.57
C ALA A 452 -14.07 29.16 14.51
N SER A 453 -13.14 30.08 14.21
CA SER A 453 -12.90 31.27 15.03
C SER A 453 -14.04 32.29 14.98
N ALA A 454 -14.77 32.36 13.85
CA ALA A 454 -15.91 33.24 13.69
C ALA A 454 -17.17 32.72 14.40
N ASP A 455 -17.28 31.41 14.60
CA ASP A 455 -18.44 30.76 15.21
C ASP A 455 -18.02 29.58 16.13
N PRO A 456 -17.33 29.86 17.26
CA PRO A 456 -16.79 28.82 18.13
C PRO A 456 -17.87 27.95 18.80
N ILE A 457 -17.45 26.82 19.37
CA ILE A 457 -18.24 25.89 20.16
C ILE A 457 -17.97 26.19 21.62
N ASP A 458 -19.02 26.44 22.39
CA ASP A 458 -18.90 26.67 23.83
C ASP A 458 -18.46 25.39 24.55
N GLY A 459 -17.48 25.52 25.44
CA GLY A 459 -17.01 24.43 26.30
C GLY A 459 -15.96 23.49 25.68
N VAL A 460 -15.49 23.78 24.46
CA VAL A 460 -14.29 23.16 23.88
C VAL A 460 -13.04 23.89 24.39
N ASP A 461 -11.99 23.15 24.71
CA ASP A 461 -10.76 23.72 25.28
C ASP A 461 -9.79 24.19 24.21
N PHE A 462 -9.71 23.47 23.08
CA PHE A 462 -8.83 23.80 21.95
C PHE A 462 -9.41 23.42 20.59
N TYR A 463 -8.87 24.07 19.55
CA TYR A 463 -9.11 23.72 18.15
C TYR A 463 -7.85 23.15 17.52
N GLY A 464 -7.95 21.94 16.93
CA GLY A 464 -6.86 21.30 16.22
C GLY A 464 -6.63 21.94 14.85
N TRP A 465 -5.38 22.30 14.55
CA TRP A 465 -4.97 22.95 13.31
C TRP A 465 -3.82 22.20 12.64
N HIS A 466 -3.99 21.92 11.35
CA HIS A 466 -3.07 21.15 10.52
C HIS A 466 -2.48 22.07 9.45
N ALA A 467 -1.40 22.76 9.81
CA ALA A 467 -0.84 23.85 9.02
C ALA A 467 0.16 23.36 7.97
N TYR A 468 -0.34 22.69 6.93
CA TYR A 468 0.39 22.39 5.69
C TYR A 468 0.45 23.63 4.79
N LEU A 469 0.98 24.73 5.33
CA LEU A 469 0.92 26.07 4.75
C LEU A 469 2.30 26.74 4.79
N PRO A 470 2.62 27.63 3.82
CA PRO A 470 3.82 28.44 3.90
C PRO A 470 3.73 29.43 5.07
N ALA A 471 4.90 29.78 5.65
CA ALA A 471 5.00 30.69 6.79
C ALA A 471 4.20 32.01 6.65
N SER A 472 4.10 32.55 5.42
CA SER A 472 3.38 33.79 5.12
C SER A 472 1.85 33.72 5.32
N GLN A 473 1.27 32.53 5.40
CA GLN A 473 -0.18 32.32 5.55
C GLN A 473 -0.58 31.95 6.98
N LEU A 474 0.35 31.57 7.84
CA LEU A 474 0.06 31.01 9.17
C LEU A 474 -0.84 31.93 10.02
N THR A 475 -0.46 33.20 10.17
CA THR A 475 -1.23 34.16 10.98
C THR A 475 -2.64 34.37 10.46
N ALA A 476 -2.85 34.33 9.15
CA ALA A 476 -4.16 34.51 8.55
C ALA A 476 -5.06 33.28 8.72
N LYS A 477 -4.46 32.08 8.79
CA LYS A 477 -5.16 30.79 8.83
C LYS A 477 -5.30 30.19 10.23
N ALA A 478 -4.57 30.70 11.21
CA ALA A 478 -4.68 30.29 12.62
C ALA A 478 -5.95 30.80 13.32
N GLY A 479 -6.81 31.57 12.64
CA GLY A 479 -8.00 32.16 13.24
C GLY A 479 -7.68 33.22 14.30
N GLN A 480 -8.71 33.72 15.00
CA GLN A 480 -8.56 34.76 16.03
C GLN A 480 -9.46 34.47 17.23
N GLY A 481 -9.00 34.76 18.46
CA GLY A 481 -9.84 34.67 19.66
C GLY A 481 -10.18 33.27 20.15
N ILE A 482 -9.75 32.21 19.45
CA ILE A 482 -9.91 30.81 19.85
C ILE A 482 -8.54 30.16 20.16
N PRO A 483 -8.44 29.31 21.20
CA PRO A 483 -7.20 28.61 21.52
C PRO A 483 -6.91 27.50 20.50
N VAL A 484 -5.77 27.58 19.80
CA VAL A 484 -5.41 26.63 18.72
C VAL A 484 -4.23 25.76 19.13
N LEU A 485 -4.33 24.45 18.85
CA LEU A 485 -3.21 23.51 18.88
C LEU A 485 -2.78 23.26 17.43
N LEU A 486 -1.52 23.56 17.12
CA LEU A 486 -0.92 23.15 15.87
C LEU A 486 -0.52 21.68 16.00
N GLU A 487 -1.41 20.79 15.59
CA GLU A 487 -1.29 19.33 15.74
C GLU A 487 -0.40 18.71 14.66
N GLU A 488 -0.45 19.25 13.44
CA GLU A 488 0.33 18.75 12.30
C GLU A 488 0.89 19.89 11.44
N TYR A 489 2.13 19.75 10.97
CA TYR A 489 2.76 20.64 9.98
C TYR A 489 3.97 19.98 9.30
N ASN A 490 4.39 20.50 8.15
CA ASN A 490 5.47 19.92 7.35
C ASN A 490 6.62 20.88 6.97
N ASP A 491 6.76 22.00 7.67
CA ASP A 491 7.81 22.99 7.40
C ASP A 491 8.78 23.13 8.58
N GLY A 492 10.01 22.66 8.38
CA GLY A 492 11.12 22.74 9.33
C GLY A 492 11.96 24.02 9.24
N SER A 493 11.54 25.02 8.48
CA SER A 493 12.31 26.24 8.24
C SER A 493 12.29 27.20 9.44
N PRO A 494 13.32 28.05 9.60
CA PRO A 494 13.32 29.07 10.65
C PRO A 494 12.22 30.11 10.43
N GLN A 495 11.84 30.41 9.17
CA GLN A 495 10.77 31.36 8.85
C GLN A 495 9.41 30.88 9.37
N PHE A 496 9.11 29.59 9.21
CA PHE A 496 7.90 28.98 9.75
C PHE A 496 7.87 29.11 11.28
N HIS A 497 8.94 28.71 11.95
CA HIS A 497 9.04 28.75 13.41
C HIS A 497 9.08 30.20 13.95
N GLN A 498 9.56 31.17 13.20
CA GLN A 498 9.43 32.59 13.53
C GLN A 498 7.99 33.07 13.46
N ALA A 499 7.27 32.71 12.39
CA ALA A 499 5.88 33.09 12.23
C ALA A 499 4.99 32.52 13.36
N LEU A 500 5.22 31.28 13.81
CA LEU A 500 4.48 30.69 14.94
C LEU A 500 4.53 31.52 16.22
N GLN A 501 5.68 32.16 16.50
CA GLN A 501 5.87 32.99 17.70
C GLN A 501 4.99 34.24 17.72
N THR A 502 4.49 34.64 16.55
CA THR A 502 3.67 35.85 16.40
C THR A 502 2.17 35.59 16.51
N ILE A 503 1.75 34.32 16.58
CA ILE A 503 0.33 33.93 16.58
C ILE A 503 -0.21 33.99 18.02
N PRO A 504 -1.02 34.99 18.39
CA PRO A 504 -1.36 35.24 19.79
C PRO A 504 -2.21 34.15 20.44
N ASN A 505 -3.00 33.45 19.62
CA ASN A 505 -3.97 32.45 20.04
C ASN A 505 -3.47 31.01 19.89
N LEU A 506 -2.23 30.81 19.42
CA LEU A 506 -1.56 29.52 19.41
C LEU A 506 -1.25 29.09 20.85
N ARG A 507 -1.61 27.86 21.21
CA ARG A 507 -1.46 27.29 22.55
C ARG A 507 -0.58 26.06 22.62
N GLY A 508 -0.42 25.33 21.52
CA GLY A 508 0.50 24.20 21.43
C GLY A 508 1.11 24.09 20.04
N VAL A 509 2.35 23.61 19.98
CA VAL A 509 3.04 23.25 18.73
C VAL A 509 3.45 21.80 18.82
N MET A 510 2.94 20.98 17.90
CA MET A 510 3.19 19.54 17.83
C MET A 510 3.83 19.20 16.49
N ALA A 511 5.16 19.08 16.47
CA ALA A 511 5.83 18.50 15.32
C ALA A 511 5.57 17.00 15.27
N TRP A 512 5.60 16.42 14.08
CA TRP A 512 5.69 14.97 13.89
C TRP A 512 6.88 14.38 14.66
N ALA A 513 6.65 13.90 15.88
CA ALA A 513 7.67 13.26 16.69
C ALA A 513 8.12 11.94 16.06
N TRP A 514 7.16 11.17 15.54
CA TRP A 514 7.41 9.92 14.83
C TRP A 514 6.44 9.73 13.65
N THR A 515 6.95 9.19 12.55
CA THR A 515 6.17 8.77 11.38
C THR A 515 6.91 7.67 10.61
N ILE A 516 6.19 6.80 9.89
CA ILE A 516 6.83 5.86 8.96
C ILE A 516 7.31 6.60 7.72
N LYS A 517 8.61 6.49 7.44
CA LYS A 517 9.22 7.03 6.23
C LYS A 517 8.47 6.56 4.96
N GLY A 518 7.96 7.50 4.17
CA GLY A 518 7.34 7.25 2.87
C GLY A 518 5.86 6.87 2.89
N VAL A 519 5.20 6.94 4.06
CA VAL A 519 3.76 6.66 4.20
C VAL A 519 2.95 7.93 4.45
N GLU A 520 3.52 8.94 5.11
CA GLU A 520 2.85 10.20 5.44
C GLU A 520 3.64 11.39 4.86
N ASP A 521 2.95 12.47 4.49
CA ASP A 521 3.52 13.73 3.99
C ASP A 521 4.20 14.55 5.10
N SER A 522 4.92 13.89 6.00
CA SER A 522 5.35 14.42 7.30
C SER A 522 6.87 14.54 7.45
N ILE A 523 7.30 15.46 8.32
CA ILE A 523 8.71 15.69 8.69
C ILE A 523 9.01 15.13 10.08
N GLY A 524 9.23 13.82 10.17
CA GLY A 524 9.51 13.17 11.46
C GLY A 524 10.73 13.75 12.19
N LEU A 525 10.58 14.07 13.48
CA LEU A 525 11.68 14.48 14.37
C LEU A 525 12.67 13.34 14.51
N VAL A 526 12.17 12.13 14.75
CA VAL A 526 12.96 10.95 15.04
C VAL A 526 13.18 10.11 13.78
N LYS A 527 14.45 9.78 13.51
CA LYS A 527 14.88 8.86 12.45
C LYS A 527 14.93 7.42 12.95
N SER A 528 15.45 7.21 14.16
CA SER A 528 15.60 5.89 14.77
C SER A 528 15.78 6.00 16.29
N VAL A 529 15.46 4.92 17.00
CA VAL A 529 15.60 4.78 18.46
C VAL A 529 16.35 3.48 18.77
N ASP A 530 17.20 3.49 19.79
CA ASP A 530 17.89 2.29 20.30
C ASP A 530 17.43 1.90 21.72
N GLY A 531 16.44 2.61 22.26
CA GLY A 531 15.91 2.44 23.61
C GLY A 531 16.63 3.25 24.69
N ALA A 532 17.84 3.75 24.42
CA ALA A 532 18.61 4.64 25.30
C ALA A 532 18.68 6.07 24.77
N SER A 533 18.57 6.24 23.46
CA SER A 533 18.61 7.51 22.75
C SER A 533 17.75 7.43 21.48
N PHE A 534 17.53 8.59 20.87
CA PHE A 534 17.03 8.66 19.51
C PHE A 534 17.97 9.48 18.64
N THR A 535 18.04 9.12 17.37
CA THR A 535 18.72 9.89 16.33
C THR A 535 17.67 10.73 15.62
N PRO A 536 17.80 12.07 15.56
CA PRO A 536 16.87 12.90 14.82
C PRO A 536 17.09 12.80 13.31
N THR A 537 16.09 13.19 12.53
CA THR A 537 16.30 13.54 11.12
C THR A 537 17.01 14.90 11.03
N ASP A 538 17.50 15.29 9.84
CA ASP A 538 18.15 16.60 9.67
C ASP A 538 17.15 17.74 9.97
N THR A 539 15.93 17.63 9.47
CA THR A 539 14.82 18.54 9.78
C THR A 539 14.46 18.49 11.26
N GLY A 540 14.40 17.29 11.84
CA GLY A 540 14.12 17.10 13.26
C GLY A 540 15.14 17.75 14.17
N ALA A 541 16.42 17.67 13.81
CA ALA A 541 17.50 18.32 14.54
C ALA A 541 17.35 19.85 14.52
N ALA A 542 16.93 20.43 13.38
CA ALA A 542 16.64 21.86 13.28
C ALA A 542 15.47 22.26 14.19
N ILE A 543 14.35 21.52 14.15
CA ILE A 543 13.18 21.78 15.00
C ILE A 543 13.54 21.68 16.48
N LEU A 544 14.27 20.64 16.89
CA LEU A 544 14.75 20.49 18.26
C LEU A 544 15.65 21.65 18.69
N GLY A 545 16.45 22.22 17.77
CA GLY A 545 17.22 23.44 18.02
C GLY A 545 16.32 24.67 18.29
N TYR A 546 15.22 24.81 17.54
CA TYR A 546 14.23 25.87 17.77
C TYR A 546 13.52 25.69 19.11
N TYR A 547 13.15 24.46 19.44
CA TYR A 547 12.50 24.12 20.71
C TYR A 547 13.42 24.41 21.90
N ALA A 548 14.69 24.03 21.81
CA ALA A 548 15.68 24.35 22.84
C ALA A 548 15.84 25.87 23.04
N SER A 549 15.86 26.64 21.95
CA SER A 549 15.88 28.12 22.02
C SER A 549 14.64 28.65 22.75
N TRP A 550 13.46 28.16 22.40
CA TRP A 550 12.20 28.59 23.03
C TRP A 550 12.10 28.21 24.50
N ILE A 551 12.57 27.01 24.87
CA ILE A 551 12.66 26.57 26.28
C ILE A 551 13.59 27.49 27.07
N ALA A 552 14.69 27.95 26.45
CA ALA A 552 15.60 28.92 27.04
C ALA A 552 15.06 30.37 27.06
N GLY A 553 13.83 30.60 26.60
CA GLY A 553 13.23 31.94 26.51
C GLY A 553 13.83 32.80 25.39
N GLN A 554 14.43 32.18 24.38
CA GLN A 554 15.06 32.84 23.24
C GLN A 554 14.20 32.73 21.98
N ASP A 555 14.26 33.76 21.14
CA ASP A 555 13.65 33.74 19.81
C ASP A 555 14.50 32.92 18.84
N VAL A 556 13.83 32.32 17.85
CA VAL A 556 14.53 31.64 16.74
C VAL A 556 15.23 32.71 15.91
N ALA A 557 16.57 32.69 15.93
CA ALA A 557 17.39 33.67 15.24
C ALA A 557 16.96 33.81 13.76
N ALA A 558 16.82 35.06 13.31
CA ALA A 558 16.74 35.36 11.88
C ALA A 558 17.90 34.65 11.17
N PRO A 559 17.69 34.04 9.98
CA PRO A 559 18.84 33.71 9.16
C PRO A 559 19.68 34.97 9.05
N ALA A 560 21.00 34.87 9.25
CA ALA A 560 21.88 35.96 8.84
C ALA A 560 21.48 36.32 7.41
N ALA A 561 21.27 37.62 7.13
CA ALA A 561 20.89 38.06 5.79
C ALA A 561 21.95 37.54 4.81
N THR A 562 21.66 36.40 4.18
CA THR A 562 22.56 35.79 3.23
C THR A 562 22.55 36.68 2.01
N VAL A 563 23.70 37.27 1.72
CA VAL A 563 24.10 37.73 0.39
C VAL A 563 23.57 36.71 -0.63
N PRO A 564 22.95 37.15 -1.75
CA PRO A 564 22.33 36.24 -2.69
C PRO A 564 23.33 35.19 -3.14
N VAL A 565 23.10 33.93 -2.77
CA VAL A 565 23.76 32.81 -3.43
C VAL A 565 23.02 32.66 -4.75
N THR A 566 23.69 33.08 -5.82
CA THR A 566 23.25 32.81 -7.19
C THR A 566 23.07 31.31 -7.36
N ASN A 567 21.82 30.84 -7.35
CA ASN A 567 21.49 29.57 -7.99
C ASN A 567 21.87 29.72 -9.46
N GLY A 568 22.76 28.84 -9.93
CA GLY A 568 23.23 28.82 -11.31
C GLY A 568 22.05 28.75 -12.27
N ALA A 569 21.79 29.86 -12.95
CA ALA A 569 20.89 29.92 -14.08
C ALA A 569 21.50 29.10 -15.23
N GLY A 570 20.88 27.96 -15.53
CA GLY A 570 20.94 27.37 -16.86
C GLY A 570 20.20 28.31 -17.82
N THR A 571 20.95 28.91 -18.73
CA THR A 571 20.57 29.95 -19.68
C THR A 571 19.41 29.56 -20.60
N ASN A 572 18.34 30.37 -20.63
CA ASN A 572 17.42 30.42 -21.76
C ASN A 572 17.82 31.56 -22.70
N GLY A 573 18.07 31.18 -23.96
CA GLY A 573 18.28 32.10 -25.07
C GLY A 573 17.01 32.88 -25.41
N THR A 574 17.23 34.13 -25.82
CA THR A 574 16.27 35.16 -26.20
C THR A 574 15.37 34.79 -27.37
N GLY A 575 14.09 35.15 -27.30
CA GLY A 575 13.17 35.13 -28.45
C GLY A 575 11.81 35.78 -28.13
N THR A 576 11.52 36.86 -28.83
CA THR A 576 10.39 37.80 -28.72
C THR A 576 9.01 37.25 -29.11
N SER A 577 7.98 37.78 -28.43
CA SER A 577 6.58 38.04 -28.84
C SER A 577 5.82 37.08 -29.76
N GLY A 578 4.69 36.56 -29.26
CA GLY A 578 3.61 36.01 -30.08
C GLY A 578 2.48 35.44 -29.24
N SER A 579 1.34 36.12 -29.23
CA SER A 579 0.04 35.62 -28.76
C SER A 579 -0.35 34.28 -29.40
N VAL A 580 -1.10 33.42 -28.69
CA VAL A 580 -2.36 32.75 -29.11
C VAL A 580 -2.74 31.63 -28.11
N ALA A 581 -4.05 31.43 -28.03
CA ALA A 581 -4.88 30.59 -27.17
C ALA A 581 -4.53 29.09 -27.00
N GLY A 582 -4.98 28.56 -25.85
CA GLY A 582 -5.79 27.34 -25.75
C GLY A 582 -5.06 25.99 -25.75
N GLY A 583 -5.25 25.20 -24.69
CA GLY A 583 -4.99 23.76 -24.72
C GLY A 583 -4.56 23.18 -23.39
N VAL A 584 -5.50 22.51 -22.71
CA VAL A 584 -5.24 21.61 -21.59
C VAL A 584 -4.49 20.38 -22.12
N GLY A 585 -3.36 20.01 -21.50
CA GLY A 585 -2.58 18.84 -21.87
C GLY A 585 -1.82 18.27 -20.69
N ALA A 586 -2.25 17.10 -20.23
CA ALA A 586 -1.57 16.29 -19.21
C ALA A 586 -0.21 15.80 -19.76
N GLY A 587 0.86 16.06 -19.01
CA GLY A 587 2.21 15.56 -19.29
C GLY A 587 2.81 14.95 -18.04
N ALA A 588 3.06 13.64 -18.08
CA ALA A 588 3.77 12.89 -17.05
C ALA A 588 5.20 13.40 -16.89
N ALA A 589 5.57 13.82 -15.67
CA ALA A 589 6.95 14.13 -15.33
C ALA A 589 7.67 12.84 -14.92
N ALA A 590 8.78 12.56 -15.60
CA ALA A 590 9.68 11.45 -15.31
C ALA A 590 10.29 11.60 -13.90
N VAL A 591 10.21 10.54 -13.12
CA VAL A 591 10.88 10.41 -11.81
C VAL A 591 12.38 10.23 -12.05
N THR A 592 13.17 11.19 -11.60
CA THR A 592 14.62 11.03 -11.46
C THR A 592 14.87 10.14 -10.23
N PRO A 593 15.65 9.05 -10.32
CA PRO A 593 16.04 8.28 -9.13
C PRO A 593 16.93 9.13 -8.21
N ASP A 594 16.48 9.29 -6.96
CA ASP A 594 17.24 9.90 -5.86
C ASP A 594 18.45 9.00 -5.50
N PRO A 595 19.61 9.54 -5.11
CA PRO A 595 20.83 8.76 -4.97
C PRO A 595 20.73 7.91 -3.71
N GLY A 596 20.82 6.59 -3.89
CA GLY A 596 20.90 5.64 -2.79
C GLY A 596 22.06 5.93 -1.83
N PHE A 597 22.03 5.26 -0.67
CA PHE A 597 23.11 5.26 0.30
C PHE A 597 24.47 5.10 -0.39
N THR A 598 25.44 5.93 0.00
CA THR A 598 26.81 5.73 -0.48
C THR A 598 27.28 4.34 -0.05
N ASP A 599 28.13 3.71 -0.86
CA ASP A 599 28.68 2.38 -0.55
C ASP A 599 29.34 2.33 0.85
N ALA A 600 29.88 3.46 1.31
CA ALA A 600 30.45 3.62 2.65
C ALA A 600 29.38 3.53 3.77
N GLN A 601 28.21 4.15 3.57
CA GLN A 601 27.10 4.12 4.52
C GLN A 601 26.44 2.74 4.55
N THR A 602 26.30 2.09 3.40
CA THR A 602 25.82 0.70 3.30
C THR A 602 26.77 -0.27 4.00
N ALA A 603 28.09 -0.09 3.84
CA ALA A 603 29.10 -0.91 4.51
C ALA A 603 29.09 -0.73 6.03
N GLN A 604 28.88 0.49 6.53
CA GLN A 604 28.83 0.78 7.96
C GLN A 604 27.56 0.22 8.63
N ILE A 605 26.40 0.34 7.97
CA ILE A 605 25.14 -0.26 8.45
C ILE A 605 25.25 -1.78 8.48
N LYS A 606 25.85 -2.38 7.44
CA LYS A 606 26.10 -3.82 7.38
C LYS A 606 27.03 -4.28 8.49
N ALA A 607 28.08 -3.53 8.82
CA ALA A 607 29.03 -3.87 9.87
C ALA A 607 28.41 -3.84 11.28
N ILE A 608 27.51 -2.88 11.55
CA ILE A 608 26.79 -2.76 12.83
C ILE A 608 25.79 -3.91 13.00
N ALA A 609 24.99 -4.17 11.95
CA ALA A 609 24.04 -5.28 11.94
C ALA A 609 24.75 -6.64 12.09
N ASP A 610 25.89 -6.85 11.43
CA ASP A 610 26.71 -8.06 11.57
C ASP A 610 27.28 -8.23 12.98
N ALA A 611 27.67 -7.13 13.66
CA ALA A 611 28.23 -7.17 14.99
C ALA A 611 27.18 -7.51 16.06
N GLU A 612 26.00 -6.90 15.99
CA GLU A 612 24.87 -7.24 16.87
C GLU A 612 24.36 -8.65 16.61
N PHE A 613 24.26 -9.05 15.35
CA PHE A 613 23.85 -10.41 14.98
C PHE A 613 24.83 -11.47 15.49
N LYS A 614 26.15 -11.25 15.35
CA LYS A 614 27.18 -12.15 15.89
C LYS A 614 27.20 -12.19 17.41
N ALA A 615 26.98 -11.05 18.09
CA ALA A 615 26.87 -11.02 19.55
C ALA A 615 25.66 -11.82 20.05
N ASN A 616 24.53 -11.72 19.36
CA ASN A 616 23.32 -12.47 19.68
C ASN A 616 23.43 -13.97 19.38
N LEU A 617 24.07 -14.36 18.28
CA LEU A 617 24.38 -15.77 17.99
C LEU A 617 25.34 -16.37 19.04
N LYS A 618 26.35 -15.61 19.46
CA LYS A 618 27.30 -16.04 20.49
C LYS A 618 26.63 -16.27 21.85
N ALA A 619 25.71 -15.38 22.23
CA ALA A 619 24.95 -15.49 23.46
C ALA A 619 23.92 -16.64 23.43
N ALA A 620 23.31 -16.92 22.27
CA ALA A 620 22.28 -17.94 22.13
C ALA A 620 22.83 -19.36 21.93
N PHE A 621 24.01 -19.51 21.32
CA PHE A 621 24.53 -20.82 20.89
C PHE A 621 25.93 -21.17 21.43
N GLY A 622 26.57 -20.31 22.22
CA GLY A 622 27.78 -20.65 22.99
C GLY A 622 29.04 -20.96 22.18
N PHE A 623 29.22 -20.32 21.02
CA PHE A 623 30.47 -20.39 20.24
C PHE A 623 31.57 -19.44 20.74
#